data_AF-A0A1F3T2G4-F1
#
_entry.id   AF-A0A1F3T2G4-F1
#
_cell.length_a   1.000
_cell.length_b   1.000
_cell.length_c   1.000
_cell.angle_alpha   90.00
_cell.angle_beta   90.00
_cell.angle_gamma   90.00
#
_symmetry.space_group_name_H-M   'P 1'
#
loop_
_entity.id
_entity.type
_entity.pdbx_description
1 polymer ?
#
loop_
_entity_poly.entity_id
_entity_poly.type
_entity_poly.pdbx_seq_one_letter_code
_entity_poly.pdbx_strand_id
1 'polypeptide(L)'
;MFDRASYLIMRHLEFLNLLCEVSRLIIKYAAKQDVDRVSLESVNRDKIISILIGFHDQINQLFKNTAKENLKSLGLDEILKTWARESEEKIEYVQALDIQILELLNQEKQKTKEDIQNVYLNRRKLSGYNLSNVK
;
A
#
# COMPACT_ATOMS: atom_id res chain seq x y z
N MET A 1 -3.88 -22.39 23.61
CA MET A 1 -2.80 -22.14 22.62
C MET A 1 -3.37 -22.04 21.22
N PHE A 2 -4.17 -23.04 20.80
CA PHE A 2 -4.90 -23.04 19.54
C PHE A 2 -5.72 -21.75 19.31
N ASP A 3 -6.61 -21.38 20.24
CA ASP A 3 -7.47 -20.17 20.09
C ASP A 3 -6.67 -18.88 19.89
N ARG A 4 -5.53 -18.75 20.60
CA ARG A 4 -4.64 -17.60 20.46
C ARG A 4 -3.96 -17.58 19.09
N ALA A 5 -3.52 -18.73 18.59
CA ALA A 5 -2.93 -18.84 17.26
C ALA A 5 -3.95 -18.49 16.18
N SER A 6 -5.14 -19.07 16.24
CA SER A 6 -6.25 -18.81 15.30
C SER A 6 -6.63 -17.33 15.29
N TYR A 7 -6.74 -16.70 16.47
CA TYR A 7 -6.99 -15.26 16.57
C TYR A 7 -5.89 -14.45 15.88
N LEU A 8 -4.62 -14.67 16.21
CA LEU A 8 -3.51 -13.90 15.64
C LEU A 8 -3.44 -14.05 14.11
N ILE A 9 -3.59 -15.28 13.60
CA ILE A 9 -3.59 -15.59 12.16
C ILE A 9 -4.76 -14.91 11.47
N MET A 10 -5.98 -15.01 12.02
CA MET A 10 -7.16 -14.38 11.45
C MET A 10 -7.01 -12.87 11.39
N ARG A 11 -6.54 -12.24 12.47
CA ARG A 11 -6.28 -10.79 12.50
C ARG A 11 -5.20 -10.39 11.50
N HIS A 12 -4.13 -11.17 11.38
CA HIS A 12 -3.10 -10.92 10.37
C HIS A 12 -3.68 -10.93 8.94
N LEU A 13 -4.50 -11.93 8.60
CA LEU A 13 -5.15 -12.02 7.29
C LEU A 13 -6.16 -10.89 7.05
N GLU A 14 -6.92 -10.49 8.06
CA GLU A 14 -7.82 -9.32 7.99
C GLU A 14 -7.06 -8.03 7.67
N PHE A 15 -5.93 -7.80 8.34
CA PHE A 15 -5.09 -6.62 8.07
C PHE A 15 -4.41 -6.70 6.69
N LEU A 16 -4.08 -7.89 6.18
CA LEU A 16 -3.60 -8.06 4.80
C LEU A 16 -4.70 -7.70 3.78
N ASN A 17 -5.94 -8.09 4.02
CA ASN A 17 -7.07 -7.69 3.17
C ASN A 17 -7.28 -6.17 3.22
N LEU A 18 -7.19 -5.57 4.41
CA LEU A 18 -7.27 -4.12 4.57
C LEU A 18 -6.12 -3.40 3.84
N LEU A 19 -4.90 -3.95 3.88
CA LEU A 19 -3.76 -3.45 3.12
C LEU A 19 -4.06 -3.42 1.61
N CYS A 20 -4.63 -4.51 1.08
CA CYS A 20 -5.07 -4.58 -0.32
C CYS A 20 -6.13 -3.51 -0.65
N GLU A 21 -7.08 -3.27 0.25
CA GLU A 21 -8.12 -2.26 0.09
C GLU A 21 -7.56 -0.84 0.07
N VAL A 22 -6.69 -0.50 1.02
CA VAL A 22 -6.05 0.82 1.08
C VAL A 22 -5.17 1.06 -0.15
N SER A 23 -4.41 0.06 -0.61
CA SER A 23 -3.64 0.18 -1.86
C SER A 23 -4.53 0.46 -3.07
N ARG A 24 -5.72 -0.17 -3.17
CA ARG A 24 -6.69 0.13 -4.24
C ARG A 24 -7.31 1.53 -4.10
N LEU A 25 -7.52 2.01 -2.88
CA LEU A 25 -7.97 3.38 -2.64
C LEU A 25 -6.91 4.39 -3.10
N ILE A 26 -5.63 4.14 -2.83
CA ILE A 26 -4.53 4.99 -3.32
C ILE A 26 -4.56 5.07 -4.85
N ILE A 27 -4.71 3.94 -5.56
CA ILE A 27 -4.86 3.92 -7.02
C ILE A 27 -6.04 4.79 -7.46
N LYS A 28 -7.21 4.62 -6.81
CA LYS A 28 -8.42 5.39 -7.13
C LYS A 28 -8.23 6.89 -6.95
N TYR A 29 -7.54 7.32 -5.90
CA TYR A 29 -7.28 8.75 -5.64
C TYR A 29 -6.18 9.30 -6.55
N ALA A 30 -5.14 8.51 -6.84
CA ALA A 30 -4.08 8.86 -7.79
C ALA A 30 -4.65 9.09 -9.19
N ALA A 31 -5.55 8.22 -9.66
CA ALA A 31 -6.24 8.38 -10.95
C ALA A 31 -7.13 9.64 -11.02
N LYS A 32 -7.56 10.16 -9.87
CA LYS A 32 -8.33 11.41 -9.75
C LYS A 32 -7.45 12.63 -9.49
N GLN A 33 -6.13 12.46 -9.43
CA GLN A 33 -5.17 13.52 -9.09
C GLN A 33 -5.42 14.13 -7.70
N ASP A 34 -6.04 13.37 -6.79
CA ASP A 34 -6.32 13.80 -5.41
C ASP A 34 -5.12 13.50 -4.51
N VAL A 35 -4.11 14.39 -4.56
CA VAL A 35 -2.82 14.21 -3.90
C VAL A 35 -2.96 14.17 -2.36
N ASP A 36 -3.88 14.94 -1.79
CA ASP A 36 -4.12 14.98 -0.35
C ASP A 36 -4.64 13.63 0.15
N ARG A 37 -5.59 13.01 -0.57
CA ARG A 37 -6.09 11.68 -0.24
C ARG A 37 -5.04 10.59 -0.48
N VAL A 38 -4.26 10.69 -1.56
CA VAL A 38 -3.12 9.77 -1.78
C VAL A 38 -2.15 9.82 -0.60
N SER A 39 -1.79 11.00 -0.12
CA SER A 39 -0.90 11.17 1.03
C SER A 39 -1.50 10.58 2.31
N LEU A 40 -2.77 10.90 2.61
CA LEU A 40 -3.47 10.39 3.79
C LEU A 40 -3.52 8.85 3.80
N GLU A 41 -3.94 8.24 2.69
CA GLU A 41 -4.05 6.79 2.61
C GLU A 41 -2.69 6.09 2.62
N SER A 42 -1.64 6.74 2.11
CA SER A 42 -0.26 6.22 2.20
C SER A 42 0.20 6.14 3.66
N VAL A 43 -0.10 7.16 4.47
CA VAL A 43 0.17 7.12 5.92
C VAL A 43 -0.65 6.04 6.63
N ASN A 44 -1.92 5.86 6.25
CA ASN A 44 -2.73 4.77 6.80
C ASN A 44 -2.16 3.40 6.43
N ARG A 45 -1.68 3.25 5.20
CA ARG A 45 -1.02 2.04 4.70
C ARG A 45 0.21 1.68 5.54
N ASP A 46 1.07 2.66 5.83
CA ASP A 46 2.27 2.44 6.66
C ASP A 46 1.92 1.95 8.08
N LYS A 47 0.84 2.51 8.67
CA LYS A 47 0.34 2.05 9.98
C LYS A 47 -0.15 0.60 9.92
N ILE A 48 -0.88 0.23 8.87
CA ILE A 48 -1.35 -1.15 8.65
C ILE A 48 -0.16 -2.11 8.53
N ILE A 49 0.88 -1.75 7.76
CA ILE A 49 2.10 -2.55 7.63
C ILE A 49 2.77 -2.74 9.00
N SER A 50 2.87 -1.69 9.81
CA SER A 50 3.43 -1.78 11.17
C SER A 50 2.64 -2.75 12.06
N ILE A 51 1.31 -2.72 11.98
CA ILE A 51 0.43 -3.65 12.71
C ILE A 51 0.63 -5.10 12.21
N LEU A 52 0.73 -5.30 10.90
CA LEU A 52 0.97 -6.62 10.30
C LEU A 52 2.27 -7.24 10.79
N ILE A 53 3.36 -6.47 10.81
CA ILE A 53 4.66 -6.91 11.35
C ILE A 53 4.48 -7.36 12.82
N GLY A 54 3.76 -6.58 13.63
CA GLY A 54 3.48 -6.94 15.02
C GLY A 54 2.69 -8.24 15.19
N PHE A 55 1.74 -8.54 14.30
CA PHE A 55 1.05 -9.83 14.32
C PHE A 55 1.95 -10.97 13.84
N HIS A 56 2.72 -10.76 12.78
CA HIS A 56 3.65 -11.76 12.24
C HIS A 56 4.69 -12.18 13.30
N ASP A 57 5.28 -11.22 14.00
CA ASP A 57 6.23 -11.48 15.08
C ASP A 57 5.60 -12.26 16.23
N GLN A 58 4.37 -11.92 16.63
CA GLN A 58 3.66 -12.65 17.68
C GLN A 58 3.35 -14.09 17.28
N ILE A 59 2.96 -14.34 16.02
CA ILE A 59 2.74 -15.68 15.48
C ILE A 59 4.06 -16.46 15.50
N ASN A 60 5.15 -15.87 15.00
CA ASN A 60 6.47 -16.51 15.00
C ASN A 60 6.94 -16.85 16.42
N GLN A 61 6.77 -15.94 17.38
CA GLN A 61 7.12 -16.18 18.78
C GLN A 61 6.29 -17.31 19.41
N LEU A 62 4.99 -17.39 19.08
CA LEU A 62 4.11 -18.44 19.59
C LEU A 62 4.60 -19.84 19.19
N PHE A 63 5.18 -19.96 17.99
CA PHE A 63 5.60 -21.24 17.42
C PHE A 63 7.09 -21.54 17.53
N LYS A 64 7.93 -20.55 17.88
CA LYS A 64 9.40 -20.64 17.92
C LYS A 64 9.96 -21.87 18.65
N ASN A 65 9.34 -22.25 19.76
CA ASN A 65 9.79 -23.36 20.62
C ASN A 65 8.84 -24.57 20.60
N THR A 66 7.88 -24.61 19.67
CA THR A 66 6.92 -25.72 19.61
C THR A 66 7.48 -26.83 18.73
N ALA A 67 7.67 -28.02 19.31
CA ALA A 67 8.11 -29.20 18.56
C ALA A 67 7.15 -29.53 17.40
N LYS A 68 7.68 -29.96 16.27
CA LYS A 68 6.87 -30.22 15.05
C LYS A 68 5.82 -31.31 15.29
N GLU A 69 6.11 -32.30 16.12
CA GLU A 69 5.19 -33.36 16.50
C GLU A 69 3.97 -32.80 17.24
N ASN A 70 4.17 -31.78 18.09
CA ASN A 70 3.11 -31.12 18.83
C ASN A 70 2.24 -30.22 17.94
N LEU A 71 2.81 -29.65 16.87
CA LEU A 71 2.03 -28.88 15.89
C LEU A 71 1.10 -29.79 15.09
N LYS A 72 1.60 -30.95 14.65
CA LYS A 72 0.83 -31.93 13.90
C LYS A 72 -0.31 -32.53 14.74
N SER A 73 -0.04 -32.90 16.00
CA SER A 73 -1.07 -33.46 16.87
C SER A 73 -2.22 -32.50 17.16
N LEU A 74 -1.95 -31.19 17.09
CA LEU A 74 -2.93 -30.12 17.27
C LEU A 74 -3.56 -29.62 15.96
N GLY A 75 -3.18 -30.19 14.80
CA GLY A 75 -3.64 -29.72 13.47
C GLY A 75 -3.17 -28.30 13.11
N LEU A 76 -2.18 -27.76 13.83
CA LEU A 76 -1.69 -26.40 13.64
C LEU A 76 -0.71 -26.29 12.47
N ASP A 77 -0.13 -27.40 12.01
CA ASP A 77 0.81 -27.40 10.89
C ASP A 77 0.12 -27.09 9.55
N GLU A 78 -1.09 -27.63 9.32
CA GLU A 78 -1.89 -27.31 8.14
C GLU A 78 -2.37 -25.86 8.16
N ILE A 79 -2.82 -25.37 9.32
CA ILE A 79 -3.24 -23.97 9.49
C ILE A 79 -2.10 -23.01 9.17
N LEU A 80 -0.88 -23.30 9.66
CA LEU A 80 0.30 -22.47 9.40
C LEU A 80 0.72 -22.48 7.93
N LYS A 81 0.64 -23.63 7.25
CA LYS A 81 0.91 -23.72 5.81
C LYS A 81 -0.10 -22.90 5.00
N THR A 82 -1.38 -23.02 5.33
CA THR A 82 -2.44 -22.25 4.66
C THR A 82 -2.26 -20.75 4.89
N TRP A 83 -2.02 -20.34 6.14
CA TRP A 83 -1.73 -18.94 6.48
C TRP A 83 -0.51 -18.39 5.73
N ALA A 84 0.58 -19.16 5.64
CA ALA A 84 1.78 -18.74 4.93
C ALA A 84 1.49 -18.54 3.43
N ARG A 85 0.82 -19.50 2.79
CA ARG A 85 0.44 -19.41 1.38
C ARG A 85 -0.49 -18.22 1.12
N GLU A 86 -1.55 -18.07 1.90
CA GLU A 86 -2.49 -16.94 1.73
C GLU A 86 -1.79 -15.59 1.96
N SER A 87 -0.87 -15.53 2.92
CA SER A 87 -0.08 -14.31 3.15
C SER A 87 0.80 -13.97 1.96
N GLU A 88 1.49 -14.96 1.39
CA GLU A 88 2.31 -14.81 0.19
C GLU A 88 1.50 -14.31 -1.01
N GLU A 89 0.36 -14.96 -1.31
CA GLU A 89 -0.55 -14.54 -2.38
C GLU A 89 -1.02 -13.08 -2.22
N LYS A 90 -1.34 -12.66 -1.00
CA LYS A 90 -1.75 -11.27 -0.73
C LYS A 90 -0.59 -10.29 -0.86
N ILE A 91 0.61 -10.66 -0.43
CA ILE A 91 1.80 -9.83 -0.54
C ILE A 91 2.15 -9.61 -2.01
N GLU A 92 2.15 -10.67 -2.83
CA GLU A 92 2.35 -10.58 -4.28
C GLU A 92 1.32 -9.66 -4.94
N TYR A 93 0.05 -9.79 -4.55
CA TYR A 93 -1.00 -8.91 -5.04
C TYR A 93 -0.75 -7.44 -4.65
N VAL A 94 -0.34 -7.16 -3.41
CA VAL A 94 0.01 -5.81 -2.97
C VAL A 94 1.21 -5.25 -3.75
N GLN A 95 2.23 -6.07 -4.04
CA GLN A 95 3.36 -5.67 -4.87
C GLN A 95 2.92 -5.29 -6.29
N ALA A 96 1.98 -6.05 -6.88
CA ALA A 96 1.42 -5.70 -8.19
C ALA A 96 0.65 -4.36 -8.15
N LEU A 97 -0.06 -4.07 -7.04
CA LEU A 97 -0.71 -2.77 -6.84
C LEU A 97 0.33 -1.64 -6.69
N ASP A 98 1.46 -1.89 -6.04
CA ASP A 98 2.53 -0.89 -5.87
C ASP A 98 3.14 -0.46 -7.20
N ILE A 99 3.35 -1.41 -8.11
CA ILE A 99 3.81 -1.10 -9.47
C ILE A 99 2.82 -0.14 -10.15
N GLN A 100 1.51 -0.42 -10.07
CA GLN A 100 0.48 0.43 -10.66
C GLN A 100 0.41 1.82 -10.01
N ILE A 101 0.55 1.91 -8.68
CA ILE A 101 0.59 3.19 -7.96
C ILE A 101 1.78 4.02 -8.46
N LEU A 102 2.97 3.42 -8.55
CA LEU A 102 4.17 4.11 -9.00
C LEU A 102 4.06 4.58 -10.45
N GLU A 103 3.48 3.78 -11.34
CA GLU A 103 3.21 4.18 -12.72
C GLU A 103 2.31 5.41 -12.79
N LEU A 104 1.18 5.41 -12.06
CA LEU A 104 0.26 6.56 -12.02
C LEU A 104 0.93 7.81 -11.46
N LEU A 105 1.67 7.70 -10.36
CA LEU A 105 2.36 8.84 -9.76
C LEU A 105 3.46 9.41 -10.67
N ASN A 106 4.15 8.56 -11.44
CA ASN A 106 5.14 9.00 -12.41
C ASN A 106 4.50 9.73 -13.60
N GLN A 107 3.34 9.27 -14.07
CA GLN A 107 2.57 9.96 -15.11
C GLN A 107 2.13 11.35 -14.63
N GLU A 108 1.60 11.45 -13.40
CA GLU A 108 1.20 12.73 -12.81
C GLU A 108 2.37 13.69 -12.61
N LYS A 109 3.53 13.17 -12.17
CA LYS A 109 4.77 13.95 -12.06
C LYS A 109 5.18 14.55 -13.41
N GLN A 110 5.10 13.78 -14.49
CA GLN A 110 5.46 14.25 -15.82
C GLN A 110 4.47 15.32 -16.32
N LYS A 111 3.16 15.08 -16.17
CA LYS A 111 2.12 16.05 -16.53
C LYS A 111 2.27 17.37 -15.78
N THR A 112 2.49 17.30 -14.46
CA THR A 112 2.71 18.49 -13.62
C THR A 112 3.93 19.30 -14.08
N LYS A 113 5.01 18.62 -14.49
CA LYS A 113 6.21 19.26 -15.03
C LYS A 113 5.91 20.03 -16.33
N GLU A 114 5.14 19.42 -17.23
CA GLU A 114 4.71 20.05 -18.49
C GLU A 114 3.81 21.27 -18.23
N ASP A 115 2.87 21.17 -17.29
CA ASP A 115 2.00 22.27 -16.90
C ASP A 115 2.78 23.47 -16.33
N ILE A 116 3.75 23.21 -15.44
CA ILE A 116 4.64 24.25 -14.90
C ILE A 116 5.43 24.92 -16.03
N GLN A 117 5.97 24.13 -16.96
CA GLN A 117 6.70 24.66 -18.11
C GLN A 117 5.81 25.55 -18.98
N ASN A 118 4.58 25.12 -19.25
CA ASN A 118 3.60 25.88 -20.03
C ASN A 118 3.23 27.19 -19.35
N VAL A 119 2.99 27.18 -18.03
CA VAL A 119 2.75 28.39 -17.24
C VAL A 119 3.93 29.36 -17.33
N TYR A 120 5.16 28.86 -17.22
CA TYR A 120 6.36 29.70 -17.32
C TYR A 120 6.53 30.31 -18.72
N LEU A 121 6.35 29.53 -19.78
CA LEU A 121 6.41 30.01 -21.17
C LEU A 121 5.32 31.04 -21.45
N ASN A 122 4.09 30.80 -20.99
CA ASN A 122 2.98 31.73 -21.16
C ASN A 122 3.22 33.04 -20.40
N ARG A 123 3.74 32.98 -19.17
CA ARG A 123 4.12 34.17 -18.41
C ARG A 123 5.21 34.98 -19.11
N ARG A 124 6.23 34.34 -19.69
CA ARG A 124 7.25 35.03 -20.50
C ARG A 124 6.67 35.69 -21.74
N LYS A 125 5.80 34.99 -22.48
CA LYS A 125 5.10 35.55 -23.65
C LYS A 125 4.27 36.78 -23.26
N LEU A 126 3.49 36.70 -22.19
CA LEU A 126 2.67 37.82 -21.70
C LEU A 126 3.52 38.98 -21.17
N SER A 127 4.65 38.73 -20.49
CA SER A 127 5.56 39.79 -20.04
C SER A 127 6.26 40.53 -21.19
N GLY A 128 6.31 39.93 -22.39
CA GLY A 128 6.81 40.56 -23.61
C GLY A 128 5.74 41.34 -24.40
N TYR A 129 4.46 41.22 -24.05
CA TYR A 129 3.41 42.07 -24.63
C TYR A 129 3.44 43.44 -23.96
N ASN A 130 4.07 44.39 -24.63
CA ASN A 130 3.95 45.81 -24.31
C ASN A 130 2.53 46.26 -24.67
N LEU A 131 1.64 46.35 -23.67
CA LEU A 131 0.27 46.88 -23.83
C LEU A 131 0.23 48.38 -24.18
N SER A 132 1.39 49.04 -24.29
CA SER A 132 1.55 50.44 -24.68
C SER A 132 1.20 50.76 -26.14
N ASN A 133 0.95 49.74 -26.97
CA ASN A 133 0.59 49.91 -28.39
C ASN A 133 -0.85 49.51 -28.76
N VAL A 134 -1.71 49.21 -27.78
CA VAL A 134 -3.14 49.02 -28.05
C VAL A 134 -3.80 50.40 -27.98
N LYS A 135 -4.01 51.01 -29.16
CA LYS A 135 -4.78 52.24 -29.37
C LYS A 135 -6.27 52.01 -29.12
#